data_AF-A0A0A3Z0A7-F1
#
_entry.id   AF-A0A0A3Z0A7-F1
#
_cell.length_a   1.000
_cell.length_b   1.000
_cell.length_c   1.000
_cell.angle_alpha   90.00
_cell.angle_beta   90.00
_cell.angle_gamma   90.00
#
_symmetry.space_group_name_H-M   'P 1'
#
loop_
_entity.id
_entity.type
_entity.pdbx_description
1 polymer ?
#
loop_
_entity_poly.entity_id
_entity_poly.type
_entity_poly.pdbx_seq_one_letter_code
_entity_poly.pdbx_strand_id
1 'polypeptide(L)'
;MTSPLSVAAIQFEPEQFRKKENIQRLLTLAQDAAHHGAKLIVMPEMGTTGYCWLDREEIAPYVESVPGHTTERFTEMAASHDCYFVLGMPEVDMVSGLYYNTAVLIGPEGVIGKHRKTHPYISEPKWAANGELGHQVFTTPIGNIALLICMDIHFIETARLACVQEADVICHISNWLAERTPAPYWINRAYENGCYLIESNRWGEERGVQFSGGSCIINPDGEVQAWRDSGDGIVYGSLQPKAVLRSQLTTRRPDLYKSLMTQTFMWNPLDFFGLYSKSPLPPGKRSRLAVAQFEPSTDLSTNVRHITHWAEAAAKNGVELLTLPEFSLTGPYRSAESAISQQHKSISTLMALTARLRLYLVVGMVEKTAAGELYNTALLVGPDGVVGHYRQTHLSADSRLWASAGDSWKIFDLPCGRVGLLLGEDLLFPEAGRVLAMQGCDIIVCPSTLQLPASMSHPGTKIPHNYPISTAASQYHWLLPRVRAGENNVYLCYANAHSSGLSGIFGPETFAWPRVETLITDTQALAQLDIDTSNLDCGYPTNVVRRKDLVAMRQPHYYSLLIKTADSD
;
A
#
# COMPACT_ATOMS: atom_id res chain seq x y z
N MET A 1 19.72 -2.39 -15.88
CA MET A 1 19.49 -2.28 -17.35
C MET A 1 20.37 -1.19 -17.97
N THR A 2 20.94 -1.43 -19.16
CA THR A 2 21.80 -0.48 -19.89
C THR A 2 21.15 0.16 -21.12
N SER A 3 20.05 -0.42 -21.62
CA SER A 3 19.26 0.08 -22.76
C SER A 3 17.76 -0.11 -22.50
N PRO A 4 16.87 0.60 -23.24
CA PRO A 4 15.44 0.34 -23.17
C PRO A 4 15.11 -1.12 -23.49
N LEU A 5 14.15 -1.69 -22.77
CA LEU A 5 13.73 -3.09 -22.89
C LEU A 5 12.24 -3.16 -23.24
N SER A 6 11.91 -3.82 -24.35
CA SER A 6 10.51 -4.12 -24.69
C SER A 6 10.00 -5.28 -23.83
N VAL A 7 8.80 -5.16 -23.28
CA VAL A 7 8.22 -6.15 -22.36
C VAL A 7 6.77 -6.44 -22.70
N ALA A 8 6.27 -7.58 -22.23
CA ALA A 8 4.88 -7.98 -22.41
C ALA A 8 4.27 -8.61 -21.16
N ALA A 9 3.02 -8.25 -20.87
CA ALA A 9 2.13 -8.96 -19.97
C ALA A 9 1.07 -9.72 -20.77
N ILE A 10 0.91 -11.01 -20.49
CA ILE A 10 -0.14 -11.82 -21.09
C ILE A 10 -1.38 -11.80 -20.20
N GLN A 11 -2.54 -11.51 -20.76
CA GLN A 11 -3.83 -11.79 -20.15
C GLN A 11 -4.36 -13.10 -20.72
N PHE A 12 -4.72 -14.04 -19.85
CA PHE A 12 -5.09 -15.39 -20.28
C PHE A 12 -6.17 -16.01 -19.40
N GLU A 13 -7.18 -16.63 -20.01
CA GLU A 13 -8.15 -17.50 -19.36
C GLU A 13 -7.73 -18.98 -19.53
N PRO A 14 -7.05 -19.58 -18.53
CA PRO A 14 -6.81 -21.01 -18.54
C PRO A 14 -8.13 -21.78 -18.40
N GLU A 15 -8.22 -22.90 -19.10
CA GLU A 15 -9.32 -23.85 -18.93
C GLU A 15 -8.92 -24.89 -17.88
N GLN A 16 -9.68 -25.01 -16.80
CA GLN A 16 -9.35 -25.94 -15.72
C GLN A 16 -9.21 -27.37 -16.25
N PHE A 17 -8.26 -28.14 -15.73
CA PHE A 17 -7.95 -29.51 -16.12
C PHE A 17 -7.33 -29.71 -17.51
N ARG A 18 -7.25 -28.67 -18.35
CA ARG A 18 -6.77 -28.76 -19.75
C ARG A 18 -5.32 -28.30 -19.87
N LYS A 19 -4.46 -28.89 -19.04
CA LYS A 19 -3.09 -28.42 -18.84
C LYS A 19 -2.26 -28.37 -20.13
N LYS A 20 -2.36 -29.40 -20.97
CA LYS A 20 -1.60 -29.47 -22.23
C LYS A 20 -2.03 -28.37 -23.19
N GLU A 21 -3.34 -28.15 -23.31
CA GLU A 21 -3.95 -27.12 -24.15
C GLU A 21 -3.60 -25.71 -23.65
N ASN A 22 -3.67 -25.48 -22.34
CA ASN A 22 -3.28 -24.21 -21.72
C ASN A 22 -1.80 -23.89 -21.99
N ILE A 23 -0.89 -24.84 -21.76
CA ILE A 23 0.54 -24.67 -22.04
C ILE A 23 0.75 -24.32 -23.52
N GLN A 24 0.06 -25.01 -24.43
CA GLN A 24 0.19 -24.74 -25.87
C GLN A 24 -0.30 -23.34 -26.24
N ARG A 25 -1.44 -22.88 -25.68
CA ARG A 25 -1.97 -21.53 -25.91
C ARG A 25 -1.06 -20.45 -25.34
N LEU A 26 -0.50 -20.66 -24.14
CA LEU A 26 0.49 -19.76 -23.54
C LEU A 26 1.76 -19.67 -24.39
N LEU A 27 2.28 -20.79 -24.88
CA LEU A 27 3.44 -20.80 -25.79
C LEU A 27 3.15 -20.02 -27.07
N THR A 28 1.96 -20.14 -27.66
CA THR A 28 1.58 -19.34 -28.83
C THR A 28 1.58 -17.84 -28.52
N LEU A 29 0.94 -17.42 -27.42
CA LEU A 29 0.93 -16.01 -27.00
C LEU A 29 2.34 -15.48 -26.68
N ALA A 30 3.17 -16.30 -26.03
CA ALA A 30 4.55 -15.97 -25.69
C ALA A 30 5.42 -15.83 -26.96
N GLN A 31 5.23 -16.72 -27.94
CA GLN A 31 5.89 -16.63 -29.23
C GLN A 31 5.47 -15.38 -29.99
N ASP A 32 4.17 -15.06 -30.00
CA ASP A 32 3.68 -13.83 -30.62
C ASP A 32 4.30 -12.60 -29.96
N ALA A 33 4.38 -12.55 -28.63
CA ALA A 33 5.03 -11.46 -27.92
C ALA A 33 6.52 -11.33 -28.27
N ALA A 34 7.23 -12.46 -28.36
CA ALA A 34 8.65 -12.50 -28.74
C ALA A 34 8.87 -12.03 -30.19
N HIS A 35 8.00 -12.43 -31.13
CA HIS A 35 8.04 -11.92 -32.52
C HIS A 35 7.78 -10.41 -32.61
N HIS A 36 7.00 -9.85 -31.68
CA HIS A 36 6.82 -8.40 -31.53
C HIS A 36 7.98 -7.71 -30.78
N GLY A 37 9.05 -8.45 -30.46
CA GLY A 37 10.29 -7.93 -29.90
C GLY A 37 10.31 -7.80 -28.38
N ALA A 38 9.30 -8.33 -27.66
CA ALA A 38 9.34 -8.35 -26.20
C ALA A 38 10.46 -9.27 -25.71
N LYS A 39 11.25 -8.81 -24.75
CA LYS A 39 12.40 -9.53 -24.17
C LYS A 39 12.13 -10.09 -22.79
N LEU A 40 11.15 -9.53 -22.07
CA LEU A 40 10.61 -10.08 -20.83
C LEU A 40 9.10 -10.25 -20.99
N ILE A 41 8.62 -11.49 -20.87
CA ILE A 41 7.23 -11.86 -21.15
C ILE A 41 6.67 -12.55 -19.90
N VAL A 42 5.65 -11.94 -19.30
CA VAL A 42 5.06 -12.39 -18.02
C VAL A 42 3.69 -13.00 -18.29
N MET A 43 3.45 -14.19 -17.72
CA MET A 43 2.22 -14.97 -17.87
C MET A 43 1.47 -15.12 -16.54
N PRO A 44 0.13 -15.31 -16.54
CA PRO A 44 -0.64 -15.27 -15.31
C PRO A 44 -0.32 -16.38 -14.31
N GLU A 45 -0.65 -16.11 -13.05
CA GLU A 45 -0.61 -17.09 -11.97
C GLU A 45 -1.44 -18.32 -12.34
N MET A 46 -0.88 -19.51 -12.11
CA MET A 46 -1.56 -20.78 -12.40
C MET A 46 -2.09 -20.90 -13.85
N GLY A 47 -1.55 -20.12 -14.80
CA GLY A 47 -1.98 -20.09 -16.20
C GLY A 47 -1.84 -21.43 -16.92
N THR A 48 -1.07 -22.37 -16.38
CA THR A 48 -0.94 -23.73 -16.92
C THR A 48 -2.12 -24.63 -16.60
N THR A 49 -2.92 -24.35 -15.57
CA THR A 49 -3.86 -25.36 -15.03
C THR A 49 -5.23 -24.84 -14.58
N GLY A 50 -5.36 -23.54 -14.29
CA GLY A 50 -6.52 -23.00 -13.54
C GLY A 50 -6.24 -22.91 -12.04
N TYR A 51 -7.14 -22.27 -11.28
CA TYR A 51 -6.85 -21.81 -9.91
C TYR A 51 -7.77 -22.42 -8.83
N CYS A 52 -9.05 -22.65 -9.14
CA CYS A 52 -10.09 -23.04 -8.19
C CYS A 52 -10.10 -24.54 -7.90
N TRP A 53 -9.05 -25.05 -7.25
CA TRP A 53 -8.92 -26.44 -6.84
C TRP A 53 -9.66 -26.72 -5.52
N LEU A 54 -10.21 -27.93 -5.38
CA LEU A 54 -10.91 -28.37 -4.18
C LEU A 54 -9.94 -28.70 -3.04
N ASP A 55 -8.91 -29.47 -3.36
CA ASP A 55 -7.97 -30.02 -2.39
C ASP A 55 -6.68 -30.50 -3.08
N ARG A 56 -5.80 -31.10 -2.28
CA ARG A 56 -4.53 -31.67 -2.74
C ARG A 56 -4.69 -32.86 -3.69
N GLU A 57 -5.76 -33.65 -3.58
CA GLU A 57 -5.97 -34.83 -4.43
C GLU A 57 -6.37 -34.41 -5.84
N GLU A 58 -7.25 -33.41 -5.98
CA GLU A 58 -7.73 -32.93 -7.27
C GLU A 58 -6.61 -32.33 -8.12
N ILE A 59 -5.69 -31.59 -7.50
CA ILE A 59 -4.58 -30.95 -8.23
C ILE A 59 -3.39 -31.89 -8.47
N ALA A 60 -3.27 -33.01 -7.73
CA ALA A 60 -2.11 -33.90 -7.78
C ALA A 60 -1.71 -34.38 -9.20
N PRO A 61 -2.62 -34.62 -10.17
CA PRO A 61 -2.24 -34.97 -11.54
C PRO A 61 -1.61 -33.81 -12.34
N TYR A 62 -1.69 -32.60 -11.82
CA TYR A 62 -1.35 -31.35 -12.51
C TYR A 62 -0.11 -30.65 -11.95
N VAL A 63 0.44 -31.08 -10.81
CA VAL A 63 1.71 -30.55 -10.30
C VAL A 63 2.90 -31.05 -11.12
N GLU A 64 3.95 -30.24 -11.23
CA GLU A 64 5.22 -30.61 -11.87
C GLU A 64 6.41 -30.12 -11.04
N SER A 65 7.56 -30.80 -11.14
CA SER A 65 8.79 -30.28 -10.54
C SER A 65 9.27 -29.04 -11.30
N VAL A 66 10.05 -28.20 -10.62
CA VAL A 66 10.77 -27.07 -11.24
C VAL A 66 12.27 -27.23 -10.97
N PRO A 67 13.10 -27.52 -12.00
CA PRO A 67 12.75 -27.73 -13.41
C PRO A 67 11.92 -29.00 -13.68
N GLY A 68 11.21 -29.00 -14.81
CA GLY A 68 10.36 -30.10 -15.29
C GLY A 68 9.81 -29.83 -16.70
N HIS A 69 8.95 -30.72 -17.20
CA HIS A 69 8.48 -30.76 -18.59
C HIS A 69 7.98 -29.41 -19.12
N THR A 70 7.14 -28.70 -18.36
CA THR A 70 6.61 -27.40 -18.78
C THR A 70 7.73 -26.36 -18.87
N THR A 71 8.61 -26.28 -17.86
CA THR A 71 9.71 -25.31 -17.87
C THR A 71 10.75 -25.59 -18.95
N GLU A 72 10.94 -26.85 -19.34
CA GLU A 72 11.81 -27.24 -20.47
C GLU A 72 11.29 -26.67 -21.79
N ARG A 73 9.99 -26.79 -22.06
CA ARG A 73 9.37 -26.21 -23.28
C ARG A 73 9.53 -24.69 -23.35
N PHE A 74 9.38 -23.99 -22.22
CA PHE A 74 9.62 -22.54 -22.17
C PHE A 74 11.10 -22.19 -22.25
N THR A 75 12.01 -23.07 -21.80
CA THR A 75 13.46 -22.92 -21.95
C THR A 75 13.86 -23.02 -23.43
N GLU A 76 13.34 -23.99 -24.17
CA GLU A 76 13.56 -24.13 -25.63
C GLU A 76 13.10 -22.88 -26.38
N MET A 77 11.93 -22.34 -26.00
CA MET A 77 11.41 -21.09 -26.57
C MET A 77 12.29 -19.89 -26.21
N ALA A 78 12.77 -19.82 -24.96
CA ALA A 78 13.62 -18.74 -24.46
C ALA A 78 14.94 -18.69 -25.22
N ALA A 79 15.56 -19.85 -25.43
CA ALA A 79 16.78 -20.00 -26.20
C ALA A 79 16.57 -19.60 -27.67
N SER A 80 15.45 -20.01 -28.27
CA SER A 80 15.15 -19.75 -29.69
C SER A 80 14.89 -18.27 -30.01
N HIS A 81 14.38 -17.49 -29.05
CA HIS A 81 14.01 -16.08 -29.25
C HIS A 81 14.88 -15.10 -28.45
N ASP A 82 15.86 -15.60 -27.67
CA ASP A 82 16.66 -14.80 -26.74
C ASP A 82 15.76 -13.92 -25.84
N CYS A 83 14.86 -14.58 -25.10
CA CYS A 83 13.84 -13.96 -24.27
C CYS A 83 13.83 -14.54 -22.85
N TYR A 84 13.19 -13.81 -21.93
CA TYR A 84 12.97 -14.20 -20.55
C TYR A 84 11.46 -14.34 -20.30
N PHE A 85 11.08 -15.39 -19.58
CA PHE A 85 9.70 -15.70 -19.26
C PHE A 85 9.47 -15.75 -17.76
N VAL A 86 8.32 -15.26 -17.32
CA VAL A 86 7.78 -15.54 -15.99
C VAL A 86 6.51 -16.38 -16.14
N LEU A 87 6.52 -17.60 -15.59
CA LEU A 87 5.46 -18.57 -15.71
C LEU A 87 4.86 -18.96 -14.34
N GLY A 88 3.54 -18.89 -14.21
CA GLY A 88 2.81 -19.42 -13.05
C GLY A 88 2.38 -20.89 -13.20
N MET A 89 2.75 -21.74 -12.24
CA MET A 89 2.38 -23.17 -12.25
C MET A 89 2.29 -23.79 -10.85
N PRO A 90 1.51 -24.89 -10.68
CA PRO A 90 1.56 -25.71 -9.49
C PRO A 90 2.84 -26.56 -9.49
N GLU A 91 3.70 -26.31 -8.51
CA GLU A 91 4.94 -27.03 -8.31
C GLU A 91 4.75 -28.21 -7.34
N VAL A 92 5.44 -29.33 -7.57
CA VAL A 92 5.76 -30.31 -6.52
C VAL A 92 7.25 -30.29 -6.19
N ASP A 93 7.56 -30.15 -4.90
CA ASP A 93 8.92 -30.40 -4.42
C ASP A 93 9.19 -31.89 -4.32
N MET A 94 10.15 -32.39 -5.10
CA MET A 94 10.44 -33.82 -5.18
C MET A 94 11.07 -34.38 -3.91
N VAL A 95 11.62 -33.52 -3.03
CA VAL A 95 12.22 -33.95 -1.76
C VAL A 95 11.15 -34.12 -0.68
N SER A 96 10.32 -33.10 -0.45
CA SER A 96 9.29 -33.13 0.60
C SER A 96 7.94 -33.70 0.15
N GLY A 97 7.67 -33.72 -1.16
CA GLY A 97 6.35 -34.04 -1.71
C GLY A 97 5.30 -32.93 -1.50
N LEU A 98 5.70 -31.75 -1.01
CA LEU A 98 4.81 -30.60 -0.83
C LEU A 98 4.51 -29.92 -2.17
N TYR A 99 3.32 -29.34 -2.26
CA TYR A 99 2.87 -28.59 -3.42
C TYR A 99 2.92 -27.08 -3.17
N TYR A 100 3.19 -26.30 -4.20
CA TYR A 100 3.33 -24.85 -4.10
C TYR A 100 2.73 -24.14 -5.31
N ASN A 101 2.12 -22.97 -5.10
CA ASN A 101 1.86 -22.02 -6.19
C ASN A 101 3.15 -21.24 -6.48
N THR A 102 3.67 -21.39 -7.70
CA THR A 102 5.03 -20.98 -8.04
C THR A 102 5.08 -20.12 -9.29
N ALA A 103 5.79 -19.00 -9.20
CA ALA A 103 6.26 -18.20 -10.32
C ALA A 103 7.69 -18.63 -10.67
N VAL A 104 7.96 -18.96 -11.92
CA VAL A 104 9.29 -19.40 -12.39
C VAL A 104 9.85 -18.37 -13.36
N LEU A 105 11.07 -17.90 -13.12
CA LEU A 105 11.83 -17.09 -14.05
C LEU A 105 12.70 -18.00 -14.92
N ILE A 106 12.51 -17.93 -16.24
CA ILE A 106 13.19 -18.76 -17.23
C ILE A 106 13.91 -17.83 -18.20
N GLY A 107 15.19 -18.10 -18.48
CA GLY A 107 15.98 -17.40 -19.47
C GLY A 107 16.49 -18.31 -20.58
N PRO A 108 17.30 -17.78 -21.50
CA PRO A 108 17.81 -18.52 -22.66
C PRO A 108 18.64 -19.77 -22.32
N GLU A 109 19.24 -19.80 -21.12
CA GLU A 109 20.07 -20.90 -20.64
C GLU A 109 19.32 -21.89 -19.73
N GLY A 110 18.05 -21.61 -19.40
CA GLY A 110 17.23 -22.44 -18.51
C GLY A 110 16.54 -21.67 -17.39
N VAL A 111 16.08 -22.41 -16.38
CA VAL A 111 15.45 -21.84 -15.18
C VAL A 111 16.48 -21.05 -14.39
N ILE A 112 16.22 -19.75 -14.18
CA ILE A 112 17.05 -18.84 -13.40
C ILE A 112 16.70 -18.94 -11.92
N GLY A 113 15.40 -19.05 -11.61
CA GLY A 113 14.91 -19.12 -10.24
C GLY A 113 13.40 -19.19 -10.15
N LYS A 114 12.88 -19.27 -8.93
CA LYS A 114 11.46 -19.37 -8.66
C LYS A 114 11.07 -18.67 -7.36
N HIS A 115 9.84 -18.20 -7.31
CA HIS A 115 9.19 -17.67 -6.11
C HIS A 115 7.96 -18.53 -5.79
N ARG A 116 7.85 -19.00 -4.55
CA ARG A 116 6.69 -19.72 -4.04
C ARG A 116 5.83 -18.73 -3.27
N LYS A 117 4.52 -18.67 -3.58
CA LYS A 117 3.60 -17.68 -3.01
C LYS A 117 3.64 -17.69 -1.48
N THR A 118 3.91 -16.54 -0.88
CA THR A 118 4.09 -16.45 0.58
C THR A 118 2.79 -16.19 1.33
N HIS A 119 1.84 -15.52 0.68
CA HIS A 119 0.50 -15.24 1.23
C HIS A 119 -0.57 -15.97 0.38
N PRO A 120 -0.97 -17.20 0.72
CA PRO A 120 -2.02 -17.90 -0.02
C PRO A 120 -3.40 -17.26 0.17
N TYR A 121 -4.28 -17.39 -0.82
CA TYR A 121 -5.59 -16.74 -0.83
C TYR A 121 -6.70 -17.68 -1.33
N ILE A 122 -7.70 -17.91 -0.47
CA ILE A 122 -8.94 -18.67 -0.70
C ILE A 122 -8.75 -20.13 -1.16
N SER A 123 -8.22 -20.32 -2.38
CA SER A 123 -8.07 -21.63 -3.03
C SER A 123 -6.82 -22.36 -2.53
N GLU A 124 -5.67 -21.69 -2.47
CA GLU A 124 -4.39 -22.35 -2.22
C GLU A 124 -4.22 -22.97 -0.84
N PRO A 125 -4.76 -22.42 0.27
CA PRO A 125 -4.62 -23.06 1.58
C PRO A 125 -5.16 -24.50 1.65
N LYS A 126 -5.94 -24.95 0.64
CA LYS A 126 -6.50 -26.30 0.56
C LYS A 126 -5.55 -27.33 -0.04
N TRP A 127 -4.51 -26.90 -0.78
CA TRP A 127 -3.67 -27.80 -1.57
C TRP A 127 -2.17 -27.44 -1.56
N ALA A 128 -1.80 -26.18 -1.32
CA ALA A 128 -0.43 -25.69 -1.36
C ALA A 128 0.10 -25.36 0.05
N ALA A 129 1.41 -25.53 0.23
CA ALA A 129 2.15 -24.97 1.35
C ALA A 129 2.50 -23.49 1.10
N ASN A 130 2.74 -22.74 2.18
CA ASN A 130 3.27 -21.37 2.09
C ASN A 130 4.71 -21.41 1.59
N GLY A 131 5.07 -20.50 0.70
CA GLY A 131 6.43 -20.39 0.18
C GLY A 131 7.46 -20.03 1.26
N GLU A 132 8.60 -20.72 1.20
CA GLU A 132 9.72 -20.64 2.16
C GLU A 132 10.98 -19.94 1.60
N LEU A 133 10.94 -19.50 0.34
CA LEU A 133 12.14 -19.05 -0.39
C LEU A 133 12.50 -17.57 -0.16
N GLY A 134 11.72 -16.86 0.65
CA GLY A 134 11.86 -15.41 0.83
C GLY A 134 11.38 -14.62 -0.39
N HIS A 135 11.88 -13.39 -0.55
CA HIS A 135 11.50 -12.48 -1.64
C HIS A 135 12.73 -12.15 -2.45
N GLN A 136 13.05 -12.99 -3.42
CA GLN A 136 14.32 -12.98 -4.13
C GLN A 136 14.31 -11.96 -5.28
N VAL A 137 15.49 -11.40 -5.57
CA VAL A 137 15.74 -10.59 -6.76
C VAL A 137 16.79 -11.29 -7.61
N PHE A 138 16.46 -11.56 -8.87
CA PHE A 138 17.31 -12.26 -9.81
C PHE A 138 18.03 -11.25 -10.71
N THR A 139 19.36 -11.22 -10.63
CA THR A 139 20.18 -10.43 -11.54
C THR A 139 20.30 -11.14 -12.89
N THR A 140 19.89 -10.45 -13.95
CA THR A 140 19.95 -10.96 -15.32
C THR A 140 20.60 -9.92 -16.24
N PRO A 141 21.04 -10.30 -17.46
CA PRO A 141 21.47 -9.35 -18.50
C PRO A 141 20.46 -8.24 -18.81
N ILE A 142 19.16 -8.51 -18.60
CA ILE A 142 18.07 -7.56 -18.86
C ILE A 142 17.61 -6.79 -17.60
N GLY A 143 18.35 -6.88 -16.49
CA GLY A 143 18.05 -6.18 -15.25
C GLY A 143 17.76 -7.10 -14.05
N ASN A 144 17.49 -6.47 -12.92
CA ASN A 144 17.14 -7.12 -11.65
C ASN A 144 15.64 -7.36 -11.60
N ILE A 145 15.22 -8.63 -11.62
CA ILE A 145 13.82 -9.04 -11.70
C ILE A 145 13.38 -9.62 -10.37
N ALA A 146 12.29 -9.09 -9.81
CA ALA A 146 11.61 -9.69 -8.68
C ALA A 146 10.32 -10.37 -9.13
N LEU A 147 9.92 -11.43 -8.42
CA LEU A 147 8.67 -12.14 -8.67
C LEU A 147 7.76 -12.00 -7.44
N LEU A 148 6.49 -11.68 -7.66
CA LEU A 148 5.45 -11.68 -6.62
C LEU A 148 4.18 -12.32 -7.18
N ILE A 149 3.38 -12.97 -6.32
CA ILE A 149 2.18 -13.69 -6.76
C ILE A 149 0.94 -13.15 -6.03
N CYS A 150 0.00 -12.62 -6.82
CA CYS A 150 -1.33 -12.15 -6.43
C CYS A 150 -1.39 -11.49 -5.05
N MET A 151 -1.76 -12.24 -4.01
CA MET A 151 -1.99 -11.70 -2.68
C MET A 151 -0.73 -11.13 -2.02
N ASP A 152 0.47 -11.53 -2.46
CA ASP A 152 1.74 -10.96 -1.98
C ASP A 152 1.75 -9.42 -2.08
N ILE A 153 1.13 -8.83 -3.13
CA ILE A 153 1.15 -7.38 -3.39
C ILE A 153 0.37 -6.56 -2.36
N HIS A 154 -0.57 -7.15 -1.63
CA HIS A 154 -1.34 -6.44 -0.59
C HIS A 154 -0.48 -6.06 0.61
N PHE A 155 0.64 -6.76 0.82
CA PHE A 155 1.55 -6.53 1.92
C PHE A 155 2.67 -5.60 1.45
N ILE A 156 2.80 -4.44 2.10
CA ILE A 156 3.83 -3.45 1.75
C ILE A 156 5.24 -4.05 1.77
N GLU A 157 5.45 -5.03 2.64
CA GLU A 157 6.76 -5.58 2.94
C GLU A 157 7.32 -6.39 1.78
N THR A 158 6.47 -7.08 1.02
CA THR A 158 6.91 -7.99 -0.05
C THR A 158 7.50 -7.22 -1.22
N ALA A 159 6.81 -6.17 -1.67
CA ALA A 159 7.29 -5.26 -2.70
C ALA A 159 8.48 -4.43 -2.20
N ARG A 160 8.46 -3.99 -0.93
CA ARG A 160 9.59 -3.26 -0.35
C ARG A 160 10.85 -4.12 -0.25
N LEU A 161 10.72 -5.41 0.05
CA LEU A 161 11.85 -6.36 0.08
C LEU A 161 12.52 -6.49 -1.29
N ALA A 162 11.73 -6.61 -2.36
CA ALA A 162 12.26 -6.61 -3.72
C ALA A 162 13.01 -5.31 -4.04
N CYS A 163 12.43 -4.18 -3.62
CA CYS A 163 12.98 -2.87 -3.89
C CYS A 163 14.31 -2.58 -3.17
N VAL A 164 14.43 -2.92 -1.88
CA VAL A 164 15.68 -2.74 -1.11
C VAL A 164 16.81 -3.66 -1.59
N GLN A 165 16.46 -4.75 -2.28
CA GLN A 165 17.38 -5.61 -3.03
C GLN A 165 17.61 -5.13 -4.47
N GLU A 166 17.25 -3.88 -4.75
CA GLU A 166 17.53 -3.17 -5.99
C GLU A 166 16.82 -3.68 -7.25
N ALA A 167 15.66 -4.31 -7.13
CA ALA A 167 14.82 -4.67 -8.27
C ALA A 167 14.64 -3.49 -9.25
N ASP A 168 14.77 -3.79 -10.55
CA ASP A 168 14.42 -2.91 -11.67
C ASP A 168 12.91 -3.02 -11.95
N VAL A 169 12.39 -4.24 -11.92
CA VAL A 169 11.00 -4.58 -12.25
C VAL A 169 10.48 -5.67 -11.30
N ILE A 170 9.22 -5.51 -10.89
CA ILE A 170 8.45 -6.52 -10.20
C ILE A 170 7.53 -7.18 -11.24
N CYS A 171 7.76 -8.45 -11.54
CA CYS A 171 6.83 -9.27 -12.31
C CYS A 171 5.79 -9.83 -11.34
N HIS A 172 4.58 -9.29 -11.40
CA HIS A 172 3.47 -9.72 -10.59
C HIS A 172 2.50 -10.55 -11.44
N ILE A 173 2.24 -11.78 -10.99
CA ILE A 173 1.35 -12.72 -11.69
C ILE A 173 0.14 -12.98 -10.80
N SER A 174 -1.07 -12.97 -11.37
CA SER A 174 -2.28 -13.04 -10.54
C SER A 174 -3.48 -13.76 -11.15
N ASN A 175 -4.35 -14.21 -10.25
CA ASN A 175 -5.76 -14.53 -10.43
C ASN A 175 -6.59 -13.52 -9.60
N TRP A 176 -6.52 -12.24 -9.95
CA TRP A 176 -7.17 -11.16 -9.22
C TRP A 176 -8.69 -11.20 -9.37
N LEU A 177 -9.39 -10.88 -8.29
CA LEU A 177 -10.85 -10.91 -8.22
C LEU A 177 -11.38 -9.84 -7.26
N ALA A 178 -12.71 -9.64 -7.26
CA ALA A 178 -13.44 -8.75 -6.35
C ALA A 178 -12.97 -7.28 -6.30
N GLU A 179 -12.25 -6.82 -7.32
CA GLU A 179 -11.85 -5.44 -7.48
C GLU A 179 -11.67 -5.12 -8.96
N ARG A 180 -11.92 -3.86 -9.32
CA ARG A 180 -11.66 -3.35 -10.66
C ARG A 180 -10.16 -3.13 -10.90
N THR A 181 -9.70 -3.46 -12.10
CA THR A 181 -8.28 -3.48 -12.48
C THR A 181 -8.00 -2.60 -13.71
N PRO A 182 -6.84 -1.91 -13.83
CA PRO A 182 -5.63 -2.05 -13.02
C PRO A 182 -5.81 -1.68 -11.54
N ALA A 183 -5.45 -2.57 -10.62
CA ALA A 183 -5.78 -2.40 -9.21
C ALA A 183 -4.98 -1.22 -8.61
N PRO A 184 -5.59 -0.41 -7.74
CA PRO A 184 -4.90 0.66 -7.01
C PRO A 184 -3.63 0.18 -6.28
N TYR A 185 -3.60 -1.05 -5.78
CA TYR A 185 -2.44 -1.63 -5.10
C TYR A 185 -1.25 -1.82 -6.03
N TRP A 186 -1.46 -2.27 -7.27
CA TRP A 186 -0.39 -2.47 -8.25
C TRP A 186 0.29 -1.14 -8.57
N ILE A 187 -0.52 -0.12 -8.81
CA ILE A 187 -0.06 1.25 -9.05
C ILE A 187 0.74 1.77 -7.85
N ASN A 188 0.20 1.56 -6.65
CA ASN A 188 0.83 2.00 -5.41
C ASN A 188 2.20 1.33 -5.17
N ARG A 189 2.31 0.02 -5.45
CA ARG A 189 3.57 -0.72 -5.30
C ARG A 189 4.61 -0.27 -6.31
N ALA A 190 4.23 0.04 -7.55
CA ALA A 190 5.16 0.61 -8.52
C ALA A 190 5.70 1.97 -8.03
N TYR A 191 4.78 2.89 -7.68
CA TYR A 191 5.10 4.24 -7.22
C TYR A 191 5.99 4.28 -5.97
N GLU A 192 5.57 3.64 -4.88
CA GLU A 192 6.28 3.76 -3.59
C GLU A 192 7.65 3.06 -3.58
N ASN A 193 7.88 2.14 -4.52
CA ASN A 193 9.13 1.41 -4.65
C ASN A 193 10.02 1.95 -5.78
N GLY A 194 9.54 2.89 -6.61
CA GLY A 194 10.30 3.36 -7.76
C GLY A 194 10.74 2.21 -8.68
N CYS A 195 9.90 1.19 -8.80
CA CYS A 195 10.12 0.00 -9.63
C CYS A 195 9.06 -0.04 -10.72
N TYR A 196 9.43 -0.53 -11.90
CA TYR A 196 8.41 -0.94 -12.86
C TYR A 196 7.60 -2.12 -12.29
N LEU A 197 6.34 -2.22 -12.66
CA LEU A 197 5.50 -3.38 -12.35
C LEU A 197 4.86 -3.91 -13.63
N ILE A 198 5.10 -5.19 -13.91
CA ILE A 198 4.44 -5.92 -15.00
C ILE A 198 3.39 -6.81 -14.36
N GLU A 199 2.13 -6.49 -14.60
CA GLU A 199 0.99 -7.26 -14.11
C GLU A 199 0.49 -8.20 -15.21
N SER A 200 0.56 -9.50 -14.96
CA SER A 200 -0.07 -10.50 -15.80
C SER A 200 -1.16 -11.22 -15.01
N ASN A 201 -2.40 -10.92 -15.36
CA ASN A 201 -3.58 -11.41 -14.65
C ASN A 201 -4.44 -12.31 -15.53
N ARG A 202 -5.12 -13.26 -14.88
CA ARG A 202 -6.22 -14.01 -15.47
C ARG A 202 -7.47 -13.13 -15.63
N TRP A 203 -8.31 -13.52 -16.59
CA TRP A 203 -9.70 -13.07 -16.70
C TRP A 203 -10.62 -14.27 -16.88
N GLY A 204 -11.94 -14.04 -16.89
CA GLY A 204 -12.94 -15.07 -17.13
C GLY A 204 -13.51 -15.69 -15.85
N GLU A 205 -14.30 -16.75 -16.02
CA GLU A 205 -15.01 -17.41 -14.91
C GLU A 205 -14.49 -18.84 -14.72
N GLU A 206 -14.19 -19.20 -13.47
CA GLU A 206 -13.87 -20.58 -13.10
C GLU A 206 -14.66 -20.98 -11.86
N ARG A 207 -15.49 -22.02 -11.97
CA ARG A 207 -16.26 -22.57 -10.83
C ARG A 207 -17.03 -21.51 -10.03
N GLY A 208 -17.65 -20.55 -10.71
CA GLY A 208 -18.42 -19.47 -10.08
C GLY A 208 -17.57 -18.33 -9.51
N VAL A 209 -16.26 -18.35 -9.71
CA VAL A 209 -15.36 -17.24 -9.37
C VAL A 209 -15.06 -16.43 -10.63
N GLN A 210 -15.38 -15.13 -10.57
CA GLN A 210 -15.13 -14.19 -11.66
C GLN A 210 -13.81 -13.45 -11.43
N PHE A 211 -12.87 -13.60 -12.36
CA PHE A 211 -11.57 -12.91 -12.33
C PHE A 211 -11.60 -11.61 -13.13
N SER A 212 -10.80 -10.64 -12.68
CA SER A 212 -10.91 -9.23 -13.05
C SER A 212 -10.16 -8.81 -14.32
N GLY A 213 -9.24 -9.61 -14.87
CA GLY A 213 -8.40 -9.17 -15.99
C GLY A 213 -7.56 -7.93 -15.62
N GLY A 214 -7.42 -6.96 -16.52
CA GLY A 214 -6.67 -5.74 -16.24
C GLY A 214 -5.15 -5.90 -16.27
N SER A 215 -4.61 -6.90 -16.97
CA SER A 215 -3.16 -7.04 -17.16
C SER A 215 -2.58 -5.73 -17.70
N CYS A 216 -1.42 -5.30 -17.19
CA CYS A 216 -0.91 -3.95 -17.44
C CYS A 216 0.61 -3.81 -17.23
N ILE A 217 1.18 -2.72 -17.76
CA ILE A 217 2.56 -2.29 -17.50
C ILE A 217 2.51 -0.94 -16.78
N ILE A 218 3.18 -0.84 -15.63
CA ILE A 218 3.16 0.35 -14.76
C ILE A 218 4.57 0.91 -14.59
N ASN A 219 4.70 2.22 -14.76
CA ASN A 219 5.92 2.99 -14.56
C ASN A 219 6.27 3.15 -13.07
N PRO A 220 7.56 3.43 -12.73
CA PRO A 220 8.00 3.74 -11.37
C PRO A 220 7.33 4.93 -10.70
N ASP A 221 6.67 5.80 -11.45
CA ASP A 221 5.89 6.94 -10.95
C ASP A 221 4.39 6.63 -10.77
N GLY A 222 3.98 5.39 -11.04
CA GLY A 222 2.59 4.94 -10.97
C GLY A 222 1.79 5.14 -12.25
N GLU A 223 2.36 5.71 -13.32
CA GLU A 223 1.65 5.83 -14.60
C GLU A 223 1.46 4.44 -15.24
N VAL A 224 0.22 4.12 -15.64
CA VAL A 224 -0.08 2.89 -16.38
C VAL A 224 0.16 3.14 -17.88
N GLN A 225 1.20 2.51 -18.46
CA GLN A 225 1.53 2.67 -19.88
C GLN A 225 0.43 2.10 -20.80
N ALA A 226 -0.02 0.91 -20.47
CA ALA A 226 -1.03 0.17 -21.22
C ALA A 226 -1.67 -0.89 -20.32
N TRP A 227 -2.93 -1.21 -20.59
CA TRP A 227 -3.67 -2.26 -19.90
C TRP A 227 -4.73 -2.88 -20.80
N ARG A 228 -5.22 -4.06 -20.42
CA ARG A 228 -6.29 -4.77 -21.12
C ARG A 228 -7.40 -5.14 -20.15
N ASP A 229 -8.64 -4.72 -20.45
CA ASP A 229 -9.82 -5.03 -19.64
C ASP A 229 -10.14 -6.54 -19.68
N SER A 230 -10.69 -7.01 -20.80
CA SER A 230 -11.16 -8.40 -20.98
C SER A 230 -10.52 -9.09 -22.18
N GLY A 231 -10.73 -10.42 -22.30
CA GLY A 231 -10.25 -11.21 -23.43
C GLY A 231 -8.80 -11.65 -23.27
N ASP A 232 -8.46 -12.81 -23.83
CA ASP A 232 -7.07 -13.23 -23.99
C ASP A 232 -6.30 -12.21 -24.85
N GLY A 233 -5.05 -11.95 -24.53
CA GLY A 233 -4.21 -11.06 -25.33
C GLY A 233 -2.92 -10.63 -24.66
N ILE A 234 -2.19 -9.74 -25.33
CA ILE A 234 -0.86 -9.29 -24.93
C ILE A 234 -0.91 -7.77 -24.74
N VAL A 235 -0.35 -7.30 -23.62
CA VAL A 235 -0.12 -5.89 -23.34
C VAL A 235 1.37 -5.61 -23.44
N TYR A 236 1.75 -4.74 -24.36
CA TYR A 236 3.14 -4.36 -24.59
C TYR A 236 3.50 -3.08 -23.83
N GLY A 237 4.76 -2.97 -23.43
CA GLY A 237 5.31 -1.76 -22.82
C GLY A 237 6.82 -1.69 -22.97
N SER A 238 7.42 -0.65 -22.39
CA SER A 238 8.87 -0.48 -22.39
C SER A 238 9.40 -0.11 -21.02
N LEU A 239 10.51 -0.73 -20.63
CA LEU A 239 11.28 -0.37 -19.45
C LEU A 239 12.45 0.50 -19.90
N GLN A 240 12.61 1.68 -19.30
CA GLN A 240 13.74 2.55 -19.58
C GLN A 240 14.89 2.26 -18.62
N PRO A 241 16.16 2.44 -19.03
CA PRO A 241 17.29 2.42 -18.11
C PRO A 241 17.02 3.42 -16.98
N LYS A 242 17.22 2.99 -15.74
CA LYS A 242 16.88 3.72 -14.51
C LYS A 242 17.21 5.22 -14.62
N ALA A 243 16.18 6.04 -14.81
CA ALA A 243 16.19 7.41 -14.31
C ALA A 243 15.90 7.34 -12.81
N VAL A 244 16.68 8.04 -12.00
CA VAL A 244 16.69 7.95 -10.54
C VAL A 244 15.34 8.43 -9.96
N LEU A 245 14.41 7.51 -9.73
CA LEU A 245 13.19 7.71 -8.92
C LEU A 245 13.28 6.91 -7.61
N ARG A 246 14.44 6.96 -6.95
CA ARG A 246 14.72 6.24 -5.69
C ARG A 246 14.88 7.16 -4.46
N SER A 247 14.47 8.43 -4.54
CA SER A 247 14.68 9.40 -3.45
C SER A 247 14.06 8.97 -2.12
N GLN A 248 12.93 8.27 -2.16
CA GLN A 248 12.28 7.74 -0.94
C GLN A 248 13.07 6.59 -0.32
N LEU A 249 13.79 5.77 -1.12
CA LEU A 249 14.55 4.64 -0.58
C LEU A 249 15.77 5.06 0.21
N THR A 250 16.49 6.07 -0.27
CA THR A 250 17.71 6.57 0.37
C THR A 250 17.42 7.32 1.67
N THR A 251 16.15 7.65 1.92
CA THR A 251 15.72 8.47 3.05
C THR A 251 14.86 7.71 4.06
N ARG A 252 14.76 6.39 3.89
CA ARG A 252 14.13 5.47 4.86
C ARG A 252 14.80 5.57 6.23
N ARG A 253 14.04 5.20 7.26
CA ARG A 253 14.49 5.13 8.66
C ARG A 253 14.39 3.70 9.24
N PRO A 254 15.22 2.74 8.79
CA PRO A 254 15.16 1.35 9.26
C PRO A 254 15.27 1.18 10.79
N ASP A 255 15.97 2.10 11.45
CA ASP A 255 16.06 2.21 12.90
C ASP A 255 14.69 2.34 13.59
N LEU A 256 13.74 3.02 12.94
CA LEU A 256 12.37 3.24 13.42
C LEU A 256 11.40 2.10 13.03
N TYR A 257 11.85 1.11 12.27
CA TYR A 257 11.01 0.06 11.69
C TYR A 257 11.17 -1.31 12.36
N LYS A 258 11.95 -1.42 13.44
CA LYS A 258 12.21 -2.70 14.13
C LYS A 258 10.94 -3.46 14.54
N SER A 259 9.86 -2.74 14.85
CA SER A 259 8.56 -3.34 15.16
C SER A 259 7.99 -4.15 13.99
N LEU A 260 8.41 -3.92 12.75
CA LEU A 260 7.98 -4.73 11.60
C LEU A 260 8.31 -6.22 11.79
N MET A 261 9.34 -6.55 12.58
CA MET A 261 9.70 -7.92 12.92
C MET A 261 8.81 -8.57 13.99
N THR A 262 7.91 -7.80 14.62
CA THR A 262 7.03 -8.27 15.69
C THR A 262 5.65 -8.64 15.16
N GLN A 263 4.92 -9.49 15.90
CA GLN A 263 3.58 -9.95 15.56
C GLN A 263 2.56 -9.56 16.63
N THR A 264 2.18 -8.28 16.65
CA THR A 264 1.23 -7.76 17.66
C THR A 264 -0.21 -8.24 17.46
N PHE A 265 -0.56 -8.76 16.28
CA PHE A 265 -1.90 -9.24 15.92
C PHE A 265 -1.99 -10.76 15.73
N MET A 266 -0.96 -11.53 16.17
CA MET A 266 -1.04 -13.00 16.18
C MET A 266 -2.08 -13.52 17.20
N TRP A 267 -2.28 -12.77 18.28
CA TRP A 267 -3.23 -13.10 19.34
C TRP A 267 -4.37 -12.08 19.35
N ASN A 268 -5.43 -12.40 20.10
CA ASN A 268 -6.56 -11.50 20.31
C ASN A 268 -6.08 -10.09 20.71
N PRO A 269 -6.33 -9.04 19.90
CA PRO A 269 -5.84 -7.70 20.17
C PRO A 269 -6.33 -7.11 21.49
N LEU A 270 -7.57 -7.43 21.91
CA LEU A 270 -8.12 -6.93 23.17
C LEU A 270 -7.31 -7.44 24.37
N ASP A 271 -6.90 -8.72 24.33
CA ASP A 271 -6.05 -9.30 25.35
C ASP A 271 -4.62 -8.78 25.24
N PHE A 272 -4.03 -8.80 24.03
CA PHE A 272 -2.64 -8.44 23.79
C PHE A 272 -2.29 -7.03 24.27
N PHE A 273 -3.09 -6.02 23.89
CA PHE A 273 -2.86 -4.64 24.34
C PHE A 273 -3.29 -4.42 25.79
N GLY A 274 -4.11 -5.29 26.36
CA GLY A 274 -4.44 -5.29 27.80
C GLY A 274 -3.38 -5.97 28.67
N LEU A 275 -2.43 -6.71 28.08
CA LEU A 275 -1.42 -7.45 28.83
C LEU A 275 -0.65 -6.53 29.78
N TYR A 276 -0.48 -7.02 31.02
CA TYR A 276 0.20 -6.30 32.09
C TYR A 276 -0.42 -4.93 32.41
N SER A 277 -1.70 -4.73 32.07
CA SER A 277 -2.41 -3.46 32.20
C SER A 277 -1.72 -2.30 31.48
N LYS A 278 -0.94 -2.58 30.43
CA LYS A 278 -0.14 -1.58 29.73
C LYS A 278 -0.82 -1.14 28.43
N SER A 279 -1.43 0.04 28.46
CA SER A 279 -2.01 0.70 27.28
C SER A 279 -3.10 -0.12 26.56
N PRO A 280 -4.15 -0.57 27.28
CA PRO A 280 -5.28 -1.26 26.65
C PRO A 280 -5.88 -0.42 25.53
N LEU A 281 -6.45 -1.07 24.52
CA LEU A 281 -7.16 -0.35 23.47
C LEU A 281 -8.32 0.43 24.09
N PRO A 282 -8.58 1.69 23.67
CA PRO A 282 -9.73 2.42 24.13
C PRO A 282 -11.02 1.68 23.70
N PRO A 283 -12.13 1.79 24.45
CA PRO A 283 -13.38 1.09 24.13
C PRO A 283 -13.87 1.32 22.69
N GLY A 284 -13.58 2.50 22.13
CA GLY A 284 -14.06 2.93 20.82
C GLY A 284 -15.55 3.27 20.84
N LYS A 285 -16.00 4.01 19.82
CA LYS A 285 -17.41 4.38 19.62
C LYS A 285 -17.64 4.81 18.18
N ARG A 286 -18.90 5.11 17.86
CA ARG A 286 -19.22 5.89 16.67
C ARG A 286 -18.86 7.34 16.90
N SER A 287 -18.10 7.90 15.96
CA SER A 287 -17.61 9.27 16.02
C SER A 287 -17.68 9.90 14.64
N ARG A 288 -17.79 11.23 14.61
CA ARG A 288 -17.65 11.99 13.37
C ARG A 288 -16.28 12.64 13.32
N LEU A 289 -15.52 12.36 12.27
CA LEU A 289 -14.23 12.98 12.01
C LEU A 289 -14.36 14.04 10.92
N ALA A 290 -13.44 15.00 10.89
CA ALA A 290 -13.35 15.95 9.79
C ALA A 290 -11.91 16.27 9.38
N VAL A 291 -11.75 16.60 8.10
CA VAL A 291 -10.56 17.22 7.52
C VAL A 291 -10.95 18.56 6.92
N ALA A 292 -10.13 19.59 7.14
CA ALA A 292 -10.28 20.87 6.45
C ALA A 292 -9.22 21.02 5.37
N GLN A 293 -9.64 21.47 4.19
CA GLN A 293 -8.74 21.89 3.12
C GLN A 293 -8.79 23.41 3.03
N PHE A 294 -7.67 24.06 3.29
CA PHE A 294 -7.50 25.50 3.11
C PHE A 294 -6.03 25.83 2.91
N GLU A 295 -5.73 27.06 2.51
CA GLU A 295 -4.35 27.50 2.35
C GLU A 295 -3.84 28.18 3.64
N PRO A 296 -2.83 27.63 4.32
CA PRO A 296 -2.21 28.30 5.46
C PRO A 296 -1.58 29.63 5.02
N SER A 297 -1.86 30.69 5.77
CA SER A 297 -1.19 31.98 5.60
C SER A 297 0.19 31.97 6.26
N THR A 298 1.03 32.95 5.95
CA THR A 298 2.29 33.22 6.66
C THR A 298 2.13 34.06 7.92
N ASP A 299 0.91 34.57 8.17
CA ASP A 299 0.56 35.32 9.38
C ASP A 299 -0.15 34.43 10.41
N LEU A 300 0.49 34.29 11.57
CA LEU A 300 -0.01 33.49 12.70
C LEU A 300 -1.42 33.92 13.15
N SER A 301 -1.71 35.22 13.18
CA SER A 301 -3.01 35.71 13.65
C SER A 301 -4.15 35.30 12.70
N THR A 302 -3.87 35.35 11.40
CA THR A 302 -4.77 34.97 10.31
C THR A 302 -5.04 33.47 10.37
N ASN A 303 -3.99 32.67 10.56
CA ASN A 303 -4.12 31.23 10.73
C ASN A 303 -4.98 30.86 11.95
N VAL A 304 -4.78 31.51 13.11
CA VAL A 304 -5.64 31.29 14.28
C VAL A 304 -7.11 31.60 13.98
N ARG A 305 -7.40 32.63 13.17
CA ARG A 305 -8.78 32.92 12.72
C ARG A 305 -9.33 31.83 11.80
N HIS A 306 -8.54 31.35 10.84
CA HIS A 306 -8.94 30.24 9.96
C HIS A 306 -9.20 28.96 10.74
N ILE A 307 -8.29 28.60 11.65
CA ILE A 307 -8.44 27.45 12.56
C ILE A 307 -9.73 27.58 13.38
N THR A 308 -9.98 28.77 13.95
CA THR A 308 -11.21 29.03 14.72
C THR A 308 -12.46 28.84 13.86
N HIS A 309 -12.48 29.39 12.65
CA HIS A 309 -13.59 29.25 11.72
C HIS A 309 -13.91 27.77 11.40
N TRP A 310 -12.89 26.99 11.02
CA TRP A 310 -13.06 25.58 10.68
C TRP A 310 -13.43 24.72 11.90
N ALA A 311 -12.84 25.00 13.06
CA ALA A 311 -13.20 24.31 14.31
C ALA A 311 -14.65 24.57 14.71
N GLU A 312 -15.13 25.81 14.60
CA GLU A 312 -16.53 26.15 14.87
C GLU A 312 -17.49 25.51 13.86
N ALA A 313 -17.13 25.46 12.58
CA ALA A 313 -17.90 24.77 11.55
C ALA A 313 -17.96 23.26 11.80
N ALA A 314 -16.85 22.64 12.21
CA ALA A 314 -16.78 21.22 12.55
C ALA A 314 -17.62 20.90 13.79
N ALA A 315 -17.47 21.68 14.86
CA ALA A 315 -18.20 21.49 16.11
C ALA A 315 -19.73 21.58 15.93
N LYS A 316 -20.21 22.48 15.06
CA LYS A 316 -21.64 22.57 14.71
C LYS A 316 -22.21 21.28 14.11
N ASN A 317 -21.37 20.45 13.49
CA ASN A 317 -21.75 19.19 12.88
C ASN A 317 -21.50 17.98 13.78
N GLY A 318 -21.12 18.18 15.04
CA GLY A 318 -20.83 17.10 15.99
C GLY A 318 -19.50 16.39 15.73
N VAL A 319 -18.57 17.03 15.02
CA VAL A 319 -17.22 16.50 14.81
C VAL A 319 -16.48 16.42 16.15
N GLU A 320 -15.84 15.28 16.40
CA GLU A 320 -15.05 15.05 17.61
C GLU A 320 -13.55 15.29 17.39
N LEU A 321 -13.04 15.03 16.18
CA LEU A 321 -11.64 15.23 15.82
C LEU A 321 -11.54 15.92 14.45
N LEU A 322 -10.89 17.08 14.42
CA LEU A 322 -10.62 17.88 13.23
C LEU A 322 -9.13 17.85 12.91
N THR A 323 -8.80 17.44 11.69
CA THR A 323 -7.44 17.51 11.14
C THR A 323 -7.32 18.71 10.20
N LEU A 324 -6.29 19.51 10.41
CA LEU A 324 -5.96 20.64 9.53
C LEU A 324 -4.71 20.36 8.71
N PRO A 325 -4.44 21.15 7.64
CA PRO A 325 -3.26 20.99 6.81
C PRO A 325 -1.94 21.15 7.57
N GLU A 326 -0.86 20.68 6.96
CA GLU A 326 0.49 20.92 7.46
C GLU A 326 0.77 22.42 7.52
N PHE A 327 1.55 22.85 8.51
CA PHE A 327 1.80 24.25 8.81
C PHE A 327 0.56 25.14 9.05
N SER A 328 -0.63 24.57 9.29
CA SER A 328 -1.87 25.32 9.49
C SER A 328 -1.81 26.44 10.54
N LEU A 329 -0.92 26.34 11.53
CA LEU A 329 -0.76 27.34 12.59
C LEU A 329 0.25 28.43 12.21
N THR A 330 1.49 28.08 11.91
CA THR A 330 2.57 29.06 11.70
C THR A 330 2.67 29.55 10.25
N GLY A 331 2.09 28.82 9.31
CA GLY A 331 2.45 28.89 7.90
C GLY A 331 3.78 28.17 7.60
N PRO A 332 4.12 27.99 6.32
CA PRO A 332 5.36 27.36 5.88
C PRO A 332 6.59 28.07 6.46
N TYR A 333 7.70 27.33 6.61
CA TYR A 333 8.95 27.88 7.11
C TYR A 333 9.45 29.04 6.22
N ARG A 334 9.77 30.17 6.85
CA ARG A 334 10.39 31.33 6.19
C ARG A 334 11.73 31.70 6.81
N SER A 335 11.77 31.66 8.15
CA SER A 335 12.96 31.96 8.95
C SER A 335 12.78 31.43 10.37
N ALA A 336 13.86 31.37 11.15
CA ALA A 336 13.81 30.92 12.54
C ALA A 336 12.92 31.81 13.46
N GLU A 337 12.63 33.04 13.06
CA GLU A 337 11.71 33.95 13.75
C GLU A 337 10.23 33.61 13.52
N SER A 338 9.92 32.89 12.43
CA SER A 338 8.55 32.43 12.16
C SER A 338 8.17 31.18 12.97
N ALA A 339 9.16 30.51 13.56
CA ALA A 339 8.95 29.34 14.41
C ALA A 339 8.49 29.74 15.81
N ILE A 340 7.62 28.94 16.41
CA ILE A 340 7.08 29.19 17.76
C ILE A 340 7.34 27.99 18.67
N SER A 341 7.42 28.23 19.99
CA SER A 341 7.50 27.15 20.96
C SER A 341 6.11 26.58 21.28
N GLN A 342 6.06 25.39 21.88
CA GLN A 342 4.82 24.79 22.35
C GLN A 342 4.14 25.58 23.50
N GLN A 343 4.84 26.55 24.10
CA GLN A 343 4.32 27.46 25.12
C GLN A 343 3.86 28.82 24.55
N HIS A 344 3.90 29.00 23.24
CA HIS A 344 3.48 30.25 22.62
C HIS A 344 1.98 30.53 22.87
N LYS A 345 1.61 31.81 23.06
CA LYS A 345 0.24 32.24 23.40
C LYS A 345 -0.86 31.72 22.45
N SER A 346 -0.52 31.48 21.19
CA SER A 346 -1.46 30.92 20.21
C SER A 346 -1.90 29.49 20.59
N ILE A 347 -1.03 28.70 21.24
CA ILE A 347 -1.38 27.37 21.73
C ILE A 347 -2.41 27.47 22.85
N SER A 348 -2.24 28.43 23.77
CA SER A 348 -3.25 28.72 24.81
C SER A 348 -4.59 29.14 24.20
N THR A 349 -4.59 29.90 23.09
CA THR A 349 -5.82 30.22 22.35
C THR A 349 -6.49 28.97 21.78
N LEU A 350 -5.72 28.03 21.21
CA LEU A 350 -6.26 26.76 20.71
C LEU A 350 -6.78 25.86 21.83
N MET A 351 -6.14 25.85 23.00
CA MET A 351 -6.65 25.14 24.18
C MET A 351 -7.99 25.72 24.64
N ALA A 352 -8.13 27.04 24.73
CA ALA A 352 -9.40 27.69 25.08
C ALA A 352 -10.50 27.39 24.05
N LEU A 353 -10.15 27.36 22.76
CA LEU A 353 -11.05 27.01 21.66
C LEU A 353 -11.55 25.57 21.78
N THR A 354 -10.64 24.61 21.92
CA THR A 354 -10.97 23.16 22.01
C THR A 354 -11.73 22.82 23.28
N ALA A 355 -11.43 23.46 24.42
CA ALA A 355 -12.20 23.36 25.64
C ALA A 355 -13.65 23.84 25.47
N ARG A 356 -13.82 25.01 24.83
CA ARG A 356 -15.15 25.59 24.54
C ARG A 356 -15.96 24.72 23.57
N LEU A 357 -15.32 24.17 22.54
CA LEU A 357 -15.98 23.40 21.49
C LEU A 357 -16.09 21.90 21.80
N ARG A 358 -15.43 21.41 22.86
CA ARG A 358 -15.32 19.98 23.21
C ARG A 358 -14.82 19.15 22.01
N LEU A 359 -13.79 19.65 21.33
CA LEU A 359 -13.24 19.12 20.08
C LEU A 359 -11.76 18.77 20.24
N TYR A 360 -11.29 17.69 19.61
CA TYR A 360 -9.87 17.43 19.39
C TYR A 360 -9.42 18.02 18.06
N LEU A 361 -8.25 18.65 18.05
CA LEU A 361 -7.73 19.40 16.93
C LEU A 361 -6.27 19.02 16.68
N VAL A 362 -5.95 18.63 15.45
CA VAL A 362 -4.57 18.43 14.99
C VAL A 362 -4.17 19.59 14.09
N VAL A 363 -3.10 20.30 14.48
CA VAL A 363 -2.55 21.46 13.76
C VAL A 363 -1.08 21.27 13.44
N GLY A 364 -0.63 21.69 12.25
CA GLY A 364 0.79 21.73 11.88
C GLY A 364 1.46 23.05 12.25
N MET A 365 2.72 23.00 12.69
CA MET A 365 3.55 24.17 13.01
C MET A 365 5.04 23.95 12.78
N VAL A 366 5.75 25.04 12.52
CA VAL A 366 7.21 25.13 12.68
C VAL A 366 7.50 25.33 14.16
N GLU A 367 7.99 24.29 14.83
CA GLU A 367 8.36 24.31 16.23
C GLU A 367 9.78 24.84 16.40
N LYS A 368 10.00 25.70 17.41
CA LYS A 368 11.32 26.00 17.97
C LYS A 368 11.42 25.54 19.41
N THR A 369 12.40 24.69 19.71
CA THR A 369 12.64 24.21 21.08
C THR A 369 13.36 25.27 21.91
N ALA A 370 13.40 25.07 23.24
CA ALA A 370 14.18 25.92 24.13
C ALA A 370 15.69 25.90 23.81
N ALA A 371 16.19 24.79 23.24
CA ALA A 371 17.57 24.66 22.77
C ALA A 371 17.82 25.34 21.40
N GLY A 372 16.77 25.86 20.75
CA GLY A 372 16.87 26.54 19.46
C GLY A 372 16.73 25.62 18.23
N GLU A 373 16.56 24.32 18.44
CA GLU A 373 16.29 23.37 17.35
C GLU A 373 14.93 23.61 16.71
N LEU A 374 14.83 23.34 15.41
CA LEU A 374 13.61 23.52 14.64
C LEU A 374 13.04 22.18 14.20
N TYR A 375 11.72 22.03 14.27
CA TYR A 375 11.03 20.80 13.83
C TYR A 375 9.76 21.15 13.07
N ASN A 376 9.43 20.33 12.08
CA ASN A 376 8.07 20.26 11.54
C ASN A 376 7.20 19.41 12.47
N THR A 377 6.17 19.99 13.06
CA THR A 377 5.46 19.41 14.21
C THR A 377 3.95 19.44 14.04
N ALA A 378 3.32 18.30 14.31
CA ALA A 378 1.88 18.15 14.48
C ALA A 378 1.57 18.22 15.97
N LEU A 379 0.68 19.13 16.36
CA LEU A 379 0.22 19.26 17.74
C LEU A 379 -1.22 18.77 17.84
N LEU A 380 -1.47 17.84 18.77
CA LEU A 380 -2.81 17.37 19.13
C LEU A 380 -3.27 18.11 20.38
N VAL A 381 -4.31 18.93 20.23
CA VAL A 381 -4.93 19.71 21.29
C VAL A 381 -6.34 19.20 21.52
N GLY A 382 -6.70 18.92 22.77
CA GLY A 382 -8.01 18.44 23.17
C GLY A 382 -8.69 19.35 24.19
N PRO A 383 -9.92 18.98 24.63
CA PRO A 383 -10.71 19.81 25.53
C PRO A 383 -10.05 20.12 26.88
N ASP A 384 -9.16 19.23 27.34
CA ASP A 384 -8.45 19.36 28.62
C ASP A 384 -7.03 19.95 28.47
N GLY A 385 -6.62 20.31 27.25
CA GLY A 385 -5.33 20.92 26.94
C GLY A 385 -4.55 20.20 25.84
N VAL A 386 -3.23 20.40 25.80
CA VAL A 386 -2.36 19.70 24.83
C VAL A 386 -2.28 18.23 25.20
N VAL A 387 -2.70 17.35 24.29
CA VAL A 387 -2.63 15.89 24.45
C VAL A 387 -1.22 15.39 24.13
N GLY A 388 -0.60 15.97 23.10
CA GLY A 388 0.78 15.67 22.73
C GLY A 388 1.17 16.25 21.38
N HIS A 389 2.38 15.90 20.93
CA HIS A 389 2.92 16.32 19.64
C HIS A 389 3.63 15.17 18.94
N TYR A 390 3.81 15.32 17.64
CA TYR A 390 4.63 14.45 16.80
C TYR A 390 5.51 15.32 15.90
N ARG A 391 6.79 14.98 15.82
CA ARG A 391 7.78 15.66 14.96
C ARG A 391 8.02 14.79 13.74
N GLN A 392 7.95 15.37 12.55
CA GLN A 392 8.07 14.65 11.28
C GLN A 392 9.38 13.83 11.24
N THR A 393 9.26 12.55 10.92
CA THR A 393 10.43 11.63 10.93
C THR A 393 11.12 11.55 9.58
N HIS A 394 10.35 11.65 8.50
CA HIS A 394 10.84 11.68 7.12
C HIS A 394 10.77 13.11 6.59
N LEU A 395 11.94 13.72 6.41
CA LEU A 395 12.04 15.07 5.88
C LEU A 395 12.19 15.05 4.35
N SER A 396 11.55 15.99 3.66
CA SER A 396 11.85 16.27 2.25
C SER A 396 13.27 16.84 2.10
N ALA A 397 13.79 16.93 0.88
CA ALA A 397 15.07 17.59 0.61
C ALA A 397 15.08 19.03 1.16
N ASP A 398 13.98 19.76 0.95
CA ASP A 398 13.82 21.14 1.43
C ASP A 398 13.69 21.23 2.94
N SER A 399 12.94 20.31 3.57
CA SER A 399 12.73 20.33 5.02
C SER A 399 13.99 20.02 5.80
N ARG A 400 14.90 19.19 5.26
CA ARG A 400 16.22 18.92 5.88
C ARG A 400 17.11 20.15 5.99
N LEU A 401 16.87 21.20 5.19
CA LEU A 401 17.68 22.41 5.23
C LEU A 401 17.43 23.25 6.48
N TRP A 402 16.30 23.06 7.16
CA TRP A 402 15.92 23.87 8.30
C TRP A 402 15.40 23.08 9.51
N ALA A 403 14.89 21.86 9.32
CA ALA A 403 14.30 21.05 10.38
C ALA A 403 15.21 19.88 10.79
N SER A 404 15.17 19.54 12.07
CA SER A 404 15.63 18.26 12.58
C SER A 404 14.52 17.21 12.45
N ALA A 405 14.91 15.95 12.23
CA ALA A 405 13.96 14.85 12.13
C ALA A 405 13.51 14.37 13.52
N GLY A 406 12.26 13.95 13.63
CA GLY A 406 11.77 13.18 14.77
C GLY A 406 12.44 11.80 14.87
N ASP A 407 12.30 11.19 16.04
CA ASP A 407 12.96 9.94 16.42
C ASP A 407 11.99 8.85 16.90
N SER A 408 10.68 9.13 16.93
CA SER A 408 9.70 8.22 17.53
C SER A 408 8.30 8.39 16.97
N TRP A 409 7.62 7.27 16.77
CA TRP A 409 6.18 7.20 16.47
C TRP A 409 5.35 7.55 17.70
N LYS A 410 4.23 8.26 17.50
CA LYS A 410 3.35 8.69 18.60
C LYS A 410 1.92 8.22 18.38
N ILE A 411 1.34 7.67 19.45
CA ILE A 411 -0.05 7.24 19.54
C ILE A 411 -0.73 7.89 20.73
N PHE A 412 -2.02 8.17 20.60
CA PHE A 412 -2.83 8.85 21.60
C PHE A 412 -4.20 8.18 21.70
N ASP A 413 -4.63 7.85 22.92
CA ASP A 413 -5.96 7.29 23.16
C ASP A 413 -6.97 8.42 23.33
N LEU A 414 -7.88 8.54 22.36
CA LEU A 414 -8.99 9.49 22.38
C LEU A 414 -10.32 8.74 22.52
N PRO A 415 -11.43 9.41 22.88
CA PRO A 415 -12.71 8.72 22.97
C PRO A 415 -13.19 8.15 21.63
N CYS A 416 -12.75 8.69 20.49
CA CYS A 416 -13.04 8.16 19.15
C CYS A 416 -12.20 6.94 18.75
N GLY A 417 -11.13 6.62 19.49
CA GLY A 417 -10.20 5.54 19.17
C GLY A 417 -8.75 5.90 19.47
N ARG A 418 -7.85 4.96 19.22
CA ARG A 418 -6.40 5.18 19.27
C ARG A 418 -5.95 5.85 17.99
N VAL A 419 -5.33 7.02 18.12
CA VAL A 419 -4.92 7.90 17.02
C VAL A 419 -3.41 7.91 16.88
N GLY A 420 -2.90 7.62 15.68
CA GLY A 420 -1.51 7.82 15.29
C GLY A 420 -1.33 9.10 14.48
N LEU A 421 -0.20 9.78 14.64
CA LEU A 421 0.14 10.99 13.87
C LEU A 421 1.23 10.72 12.84
N LEU A 422 1.00 11.22 11.63
CA LEU A 422 1.98 11.36 10.54
C LEU A 422 2.00 12.83 10.10
N LEU A 423 3.02 13.23 9.34
CA LEU A 423 3.10 14.55 8.71
C LEU A 423 3.62 14.44 7.28
N GLY A 424 2.89 15.05 6.35
CA GLY A 424 3.29 15.21 4.95
C GLY A 424 4.01 13.97 4.43
N GLU A 425 5.33 14.11 4.25
CA GLU A 425 6.21 13.09 3.68
C GLU A 425 6.20 11.74 4.35
N ASP A 426 5.89 11.65 5.65
CA ASP A 426 5.77 10.34 6.32
C ASP A 426 4.75 9.42 5.62
N LEU A 427 3.73 9.98 4.95
CA LEU A 427 2.73 9.22 4.19
C LEU A 427 3.31 8.46 2.99
N LEU A 428 4.40 8.96 2.41
CA LEU A 428 5.06 8.32 1.26
C LEU A 428 5.77 7.03 1.67
N PHE A 429 6.12 6.86 2.95
CA PHE A 429 6.79 5.69 3.49
C PHE A 429 5.76 4.69 4.02
N PRO A 430 5.49 3.58 3.32
CA PRO A 430 4.46 2.61 3.74
C PRO A 430 4.73 2.03 5.13
N GLU A 431 6.01 1.92 5.53
CA GLU A 431 6.40 1.45 6.86
C GLU A 431 5.82 2.30 7.99
N ALA A 432 5.68 3.62 7.81
CA ALA A 432 5.18 4.52 8.84
C ALA A 432 3.74 4.18 9.23
N GLY A 433 2.86 4.03 8.24
CA GLY A 433 1.47 3.60 8.45
C GLY A 433 1.40 2.20 9.08
N ARG A 434 2.26 1.28 8.63
CA ARG A 434 2.30 -0.09 9.15
C ARG A 434 2.77 -0.16 10.61
N VAL A 435 3.76 0.64 11.01
CA VAL A 435 4.21 0.72 12.41
C VAL A 435 3.11 1.27 13.31
N LEU A 436 2.40 2.32 12.90
CA LEU A 436 1.27 2.84 13.67
C LEU A 436 0.11 1.83 13.77
N ALA A 437 -0.21 1.12 12.68
CA ALA A 437 -1.23 0.08 12.69
C ALA A 437 -0.88 -1.05 13.67
N MET A 438 0.38 -1.49 13.70
CA MET A 438 0.86 -2.50 14.66
C MET A 438 0.78 -2.05 16.12
N GLN A 439 0.78 -0.73 16.39
CA GLN A 439 0.59 -0.17 17.73
C GLN A 439 -0.90 -0.06 18.13
N GLY A 440 -1.81 -0.58 17.30
CA GLY A 440 -3.23 -0.62 17.58
C GLY A 440 -3.98 0.65 17.18
N CYS A 441 -3.42 1.48 16.29
CA CYS A 441 -4.12 2.67 15.80
C CYS A 441 -5.38 2.29 15.04
N ASP A 442 -6.48 2.94 15.38
CA ASP A 442 -7.74 2.88 14.62
C ASP A 442 -7.77 3.95 13.54
N ILE A 443 -7.20 5.11 13.87
CA ILE A 443 -7.20 6.32 13.07
C ILE A 443 -5.76 6.77 12.89
N ILE A 444 -5.35 7.05 11.66
CA ILE A 444 -4.12 7.79 11.37
C ILE A 444 -4.52 9.17 10.87
N VAL A 445 -3.85 10.19 11.42
CA VAL A 445 -4.05 11.58 11.03
C VAL A 445 -2.79 12.09 10.36
N CYS A 446 -2.95 12.72 9.20
CA CYS A 446 -1.85 13.24 8.39
C CYS A 446 -2.18 14.66 7.89
N PRO A 447 -1.78 15.70 8.63
CA PRO A 447 -1.63 17.05 8.09
C PRO A 447 -0.58 17.01 6.97
N SER A 448 -0.88 17.64 5.85
CA SER A 448 -0.03 17.58 4.65
C SER A 448 -0.02 18.89 3.89
N THR A 449 1.08 19.15 3.20
CA THR A 449 1.16 20.03 2.00
C THR A 449 1.71 19.28 0.78
N LEU A 450 1.64 17.94 0.77
CA LEU A 450 2.21 17.10 -0.27
C LEU A 450 1.50 17.25 -1.61
N GLN A 451 2.30 17.34 -2.67
CA GLN A 451 1.85 17.10 -4.03
C GLN A 451 1.94 15.61 -4.32
N LEU A 452 0.81 14.93 -4.15
CA LEU A 452 0.68 13.52 -4.48
C LEU A 452 0.65 13.33 -6.01
N PRO A 453 1.02 12.14 -6.51
CA PRO A 453 0.82 11.80 -7.92
C PRO A 453 -0.64 12.02 -8.33
N ALA A 454 -0.85 12.39 -9.59
CA ALA A 454 -2.19 12.63 -10.12
C ALA A 454 -3.07 11.38 -9.92
N SER A 455 -4.31 11.59 -9.47
CA SER A 455 -5.26 10.49 -9.34
C SER A 455 -5.48 9.81 -10.69
N MET A 456 -5.50 8.49 -10.73
CA MET A 456 -5.88 7.77 -11.94
C MET A 456 -7.40 7.67 -12.03
N SER A 457 -7.97 8.05 -13.17
CA SER A 457 -9.36 7.77 -13.52
C SER A 457 -9.50 6.41 -14.21
N HIS A 458 -10.69 5.84 -14.18
CA HIS A 458 -10.98 4.56 -14.83
C HIS A 458 -12.27 4.66 -15.64
N PRO A 459 -12.30 4.22 -16.91
CA PRO A 459 -13.48 4.32 -17.78
C PRO A 459 -14.62 3.34 -17.44
N GLY A 460 -14.51 2.59 -16.34
CA GLY A 460 -15.33 1.40 -16.07
C GLY A 460 -14.76 0.13 -16.71
N THR A 461 -15.31 -1.02 -16.34
CA THR A 461 -14.92 -2.35 -16.86
C THR A 461 -16.14 -3.06 -17.44
N LYS A 462 -15.91 -3.88 -18.46
CA LYS A 462 -16.93 -4.78 -19.04
C LYS A 462 -17.01 -6.12 -18.32
N ILE A 463 -16.03 -6.44 -17.48
CA ILE A 463 -16.02 -7.68 -16.72
C ILE A 463 -17.07 -7.57 -15.61
N PRO A 464 -17.97 -8.56 -15.46
CA PRO A 464 -18.94 -8.55 -14.39
C PRO A 464 -18.24 -8.65 -13.04
N HIS A 465 -18.83 -8.03 -12.01
CA HIS A 465 -18.38 -8.22 -10.63
C HIS A 465 -19.57 -8.57 -9.76
N ASN A 466 -19.30 -9.31 -8.68
CA ASN A 466 -20.30 -9.58 -7.66
C ASN A 466 -20.75 -8.27 -7.01
N TYR A 467 -22.06 -8.09 -6.87
CA TYR A 467 -22.62 -6.98 -6.11
C TYR A 467 -22.02 -6.96 -4.69
N PRO A 468 -21.67 -5.79 -4.11
CA PRO A 468 -21.92 -4.42 -4.58
C PRO A 468 -20.79 -3.75 -5.37
N ILE A 469 -19.82 -4.51 -5.90
CA ILE A 469 -18.67 -3.93 -6.60
C ILE A 469 -19.13 -3.25 -7.90
N SER A 470 -18.81 -1.96 -8.03
CA SER A 470 -19.22 -1.18 -9.20
C SER A 470 -18.33 -1.45 -10.42
N THR A 471 -18.94 -1.63 -11.58
CA THR A 471 -18.26 -1.69 -12.90
C THR A 471 -18.21 -0.34 -13.61
N ALA A 472 -18.91 0.68 -13.11
CA ALA A 472 -19.06 1.99 -13.75
C ALA A 472 -17.79 2.85 -13.69
N ALA A 473 -17.64 3.85 -14.56
CA ALA A 473 -16.49 4.76 -14.53
C ALA A 473 -16.26 5.42 -13.15
N SER A 474 -15.00 5.72 -12.83
CA SER A 474 -14.60 6.36 -11.57
C SER A 474 -13.51 7.38 -11.85
N GLN A 475 -13.71 8.62 -11.38
CA GLN A 475 -12.71 9.67 -11.50
C GLN A 475 -11.50 9.44 -10.59
N TYR A 476 -11.72 8.90 -9.40
CA TYR A 476 -10.69 8.68 -8.38
C TYR A 476 -10.47 7.18 -8.16
N HIS A 477 -10.09 6.47 -9.21
CA HIS A 477 -9.84 5.02 -9.13
C HIS A 477 -8.68 4.70 -8.19
N TRP A 478 -7.54 5.38 -8.35
CA TRP A 478 -6.39 5.30 -7.45
C TRP A 478 -6.16 6.61 -6.71
N LEU A 479 -5.92 6.48 -5.39
CA LEU A 479 -5.49 7.53 -4.48
C LEU A 479 -4.52 6.89 -3.46
N LEU A 480 -3.28 7.37 -3.36
CA LEU A 480 -2.28 6.87 -2.41
C LEU A 480 -2.84 6.80 -0.95
N PRO A 481 -3.51 7.84 -0.41
CA PRO A 481 -4.02 7.80 0.96
C PRO A 481 -5.08 6.70 1.16
N ARG A 482 -5.89 6.40 0.13
CA ARG A 482 -6.87 5.31 0.20
C ARG A 482 -6.19 3.96 0.35
N VAL A 483 -5.14 3.71 -0.44
CA VAL A 483 -4.37 2.45 -0.35
C VAL A 483 -3.70 2.35 1.02
N ARG A 484 -3.13 3.44 1.53
CA ARG A 484 -2.54 3.53 2.89
C ARG A 484 -3.54 3.19 4.00
N ALA A 485 -4.79 3.62 3.85
CA ALA A 485 -5.86 3.31 4.80
C ALA A 485 -6.21 1.80 4.79
N GLY A 486 -6.47 1.25 3.60
CA GLY A 486 -6.85 -0.15 3.41
C GLY A 486 -5.77 -1.14 3.83
N GLU A 487 -4.53 -0.95 3.39
CA GLU A 487 -3.42 -1.88 3.68
C GLU A 487 -3.04 -1.94 5.17
N ASN A 488 -3.49 -0.97 5.96
CA ASN A 488 -3.26 -0.88 7.40
C ASN A 488 -4.53 -1.07 8.22
N ASN A 489 -5.66 -1.31 7.56
CA ASN A 489 -7.00 -1.36 8.14
C ASN A 489 -7.25 -0.21 9.14
N VAL A 490 -6.95 1.04 8.75
CA VAL A 490 -7.19 2.25 9.57
C VAL A 490 -8.17 3.18 8.87
N TYR A 491 -8.86 4.01 9.63
CA TYR A 491 -9.34 5.28 9.07
C TYR A 491 -8.14 6.20 8.87
N LEU A 492 -8.01 6.81 7.70
CA LEU A 492 -6.97 7.81 7.43
C LEU A 492 -7.58 9.18 7.19
N CYS A 493 -7.28 10.14 8.06
CA CYS A 493 -7.62 11.55 7.89
C CYS A 493 -6.45 12.27 7.22
N TYR A 494 -6.55 12.52 5.92
CA TYR A 494 -5.57 13.25 5.14
C TYR A 494 -6.06 14.68 4.89
N ALA A 495 -5.44 15.67 5.54
CA ALA A 495 -5.79 17.09 5.36
C ALA A 495 -4.64 17.78 4.63
N ASN A 496 -4.87 18.18 3.38
CA ASN A 496 -3.88 18.79 2.53
C ASN A 496 -4.12 20.31 2.39
N ALA A 497 -3.07 21.07 2.12
CA ALA A 497 -3.23 22.46 1.72
C ALA A 497 -3.97 22.54 0.38
N HIS A 498 -4.79 23.57 0.20
CA HIS A 498 -5.66 23.69 -0.98
C HIS A 498 -4.87 23.71 -2.29
N SER A 499 -3.74 24.39 -2.33
CA SER A 499 -2.86 24.44 -3.51
C SER A 499 -2.07 23.15 -3.76
N SER A 500 -2.01 22.24 -2.79
CA SER A 500 -1.24 20.99 -2.85
C SER A 500 -2.04 19.78 -3.34
N GLY A 501 -3.37 19.92 -3.50
CA GLY A 501 -4.25 18.88 -4.01
C GLY A 501 -5.41 18.56 -3.06
N LEU A 502 -5.92 17.33 -3.16
CA LEU A 502 -7.12 16.91 -2.43
C LEU A 502 -6.87 16.63 -0.94
N SER A 503 -7.94 16.71 -0.16
CA SER A 503 -8.04 16.19 1.21
C SER A 503 -9.12 15.13 1.27
N GLY A 504 -9.10 14.27 2.28
CA GLY A 504 -10.15 13.27 2.46
C GLY A 504 -10.02 12.45 3.73
N ILE A 505 -11.09 11.72 4.02
CA ILE A 505 -11.08 10.67 5.05
C ILE A 505 -11.38 9.35 4.34
N PHE A 506 -10.50 8.38 4.54
CA PHE A 506 -10.52 7.10 3.85
C PHE A 506 -10.79 5.98 4.84
N GLY A 507 -11.70 5.07 4.49
CA GLY A 507 -12.06 3.93 5.31
C GLY A 507 -11.01 2.81 5.34
N PRO A 508 -11.12 1.90 6.31
CA PRO A 508 -10.15 0.84 6.58
C PRO A 508 -10.26 -0.41 5.69
N GLU A 509 -11.35 -0.53 4.93
CA GLU A 509 -11.65 -1.74 4.18
C GLU A 509 -11.28 -1.62 2.71
N THR A 510 -10.29 -2.42 2.31
CA THR A 510 -9.82 -2.52 0.94
C THR A 510 -10.89 -2.98 -0.04
N PHE A 511 -11.70 -3.95 0.37
CA PHE A 511 -12.63 -4.67 -0.51
C PHE A 511 -14.10 -4.27 -0.31
N ALA A 512 -14.37 -3.29 0.56
CA ALA A 512 -15.72 -2.85 0.84
C ALA A 512 -16.26 -1.91 -0.24
N TRP A 513 -17.46 -2.20 -0.71
CA TRP A 513 -18.20 -1.39 -1.67
C TRP A 513 -19.64 -1.12 -1.17
N PRO A 514 -20.18 0.11 -1.34
CA PRO A 514 -19.46 1.31 -1.75
C PRO A 514 -18.34 1.66 -0.76
N ARG A 515 -17.30 2.32 -1.25
CA ARG A 515 -16.18 2.76 -0.41
C ARG A 515 -16.70 3.72 0.67
N VAL A 516 -16.19 3.57 1.89
CA VAL A 516 -16.48 4.48 3.01
C VAL A 516 -15.44 5.59 3.01
N GLU A 517 -15.71 6.68 2.28
CA GLU A 517 -14.78 7.80 2.17
C GLU A 517 -15.49 9.14 1.87
N THR A 518 -14.76 10.23 2.07
CA THR A 518 -15.17 11.59 1.69
C THR A 518 -13.95 12.36 1.17
N LEU A 519 -14.16 13.27 0.21
CA LEU A 519 -13.09 13.98 -0.51
C LEU A 519 -13.41 15.47 -0.63
N ILE A 520 -12.36 16.29 -0.60
CA ILE A 520 -12.35 17.69 -1.04
C ILE A 520 -11.30 17.78 -2.13
N THR A 521 -11.64 18.32 -3.31
CA THR A 521 -10.71 18.36 -4.45
C THR A 521 -10.27 19.79 -4.71
N ASP A 522 -11.14 20.61 -5.28
CA ASP A 522 -10.76 21.88 -5.92
C ASP A 522 -11.29 23.10 -5.16
N THR A 523 -11.66 22.92 -3.89
CA THR A 523 -12.25 23.99 -3.07
C THR A 523 -11.63 24.04 -1.68
N GLN A 524 -11.78 25.17 -1.00
CA GLN A 524 -11.51 25.24 0.43
C GLN A 524 -12.79 24.86 1.17
N ALA A 525 -12.76 23.74 1.88
CA ALA A 525 -13.96 23.16 2.46
C ALA A 525 -13.64 22.31 3.70
N LEU A 526 -14.70 21.76 4.28
CA LEU A 526 -14.66 20.78 5.34
C LEU A 526 -15.32 19.49 4.82
N ALA A 527 -14.62 18.36 4.92
CA ALA A 527 -15.16 17.04 4.63
C ALA A 527 -15.27 16.25 5.93
N GLN A 528 -16.35 15.49 6.05
CA GLN A 528 -16.73 14.79 7.27
C GLN A 528 -17.07 13.34 6.96
N LEU A 529 -16.72 12.46 7.89
CA LEU A 529 -17.04 11.04 7.79
C LEU A 529 -17.45 10.51 9.17
N ASP A 530 -18.57 9.82 9.21
CA ASP A 530 -18.96 9.02 10.37
C ASP A 530 -18.15 7.71 10.35
N ILE A 531 -17.42 7.46 11.43
CA ILE A 531 -16.60 6.27 11.62
C ILE A 531 -17.19 5.41 12.73
N ASP A 532 -16.78 4.15 12.78
CA ASP A 532 -17.08 3.25 13.89
C ASP A 532 -15.78 2.57 14.34
N THR A 533 -15.40 2.75 15.60
CA THR A 533 -14.28 2.04 16.24
C THR A 533 -14.73 1.13 17.39
N SER A 534 -16.04 1.01 17.59
CA SER A 534 -16.64 0.17 18.63
C SER A 534 -16.44 -1.30 18.32
N ASN A 535 -16.47 -2.14 19.37
CA ASN A 535 -16.61 -3.58 19.25
C ASN A 535 -17.94 -4.00 19.88
N LEU A 536 -18.52 -5.10 19.39
CA LEU A 536 -19.58 -5.79 20.13
C LEU A 536 -19.01 -6.30 21.46
N ASP A 537 -19.88 -6.47 22.45
CA ASP A 537 -19.51 -7.04 23.75
C ASP A 537 -19.26 -8.55 23.60
N CYS A 538 -18.11 -8.89 23.03
CA CYS A 538 -17.63 -10.25 22.86
C CYS A 538 -16.11 -10.31 23.03
N GLY A 539 -15.58 -11.51 23.20
CA GLY A 539 -14.17 -11.71 23.51
C GLY A 539 -13.20 -11.33 22.39
N TYR A 540 -13.66 -11.15 21.15
CA TYR A 540 -12.80 -10.86 19.99
C TYR A 540 -13.25 -9.56 19.30
N PRO A 541 -12.31 -8.78 18.72
CA PRO A 541 -12.70 -7.59 17.99
C PRO A 541 -13.62 -7.91 16.83
N THR A 542 -14.71 -7.17 16.71
CA THR A 542 -15.68 -7.32 15.61
C THR A 542 -15.50 -6.28 14.54
N ASN A 543 -14.78 -5.19 14.85
CA ASN A 543 -14.53 -4.11 13.93
C ASN A 543 -13.22 -4.32 13.17
N VAL A 544 -13.24 -4.07 11.86
CA VAL A 544 -12.08 -4.23 10.98
C VAL A 544 -10.86 -3.43 11.44
N VAL A 545 -11.03 -2.23 11.99
CA VAL A 545 -9.90 -1.42 12.49
C VAL A 545 -9.22 -2.03 13.70
N ARG A 546 -9.93 -2.89 14.43
CA ARG A 546 -9.44 -3.58 15.62
C ARG A 546 -8.93 -4.98 15.30
N ARG A 547 -9.54 -5.67 14.32
CA ARG A 547 -9.09 -6.98 13.85
C ARG A 547 -7.79 -6.90 13.07
N LYS A 548 -7.64 -5.86 12.24
CA LYS A 548 -6.47 -5.64 11.37
C LYS A 548 -6.13 -6.86 10.52
N ASP A 549 -7.11 -7.39 9.79
CA ASP A 549 -7.00 -8.66 9.07
C ASP A 549 -5.72 -8.74 8.19
N LEU A 550 -5.37 -7.67 7.46
CA LEU A 550 -4.14 -7.64 6.65
C LEU A 550 -2.85 -7.53 7.48
N VAL A 551 -2.90 -6.89 8.65
CA VAL A 551 -1.73 -6.80 9.54
C VAL A 551 -1.49 -8.13 10.25
N ALA A 552 -2.55 -8.88 10.55
CA ALA A 552 -2.47 -10.21 11.17
C ALA A 552 -1.85 -11.26 10.24
N MET A 553 -2.02 -11.12 8.92
CA MET A 553 -1.54 -12.09 7.92
C MET A 553 -0.06 -11.92 7.52
N ARG A 554 0.65 -10.95 8.11
CA ARG A 554 2.05 -10.65 7.81
C ARG A 554 2.99 -11.81 8.13
N GLN A 555 4.12 -11.86 7.44
CA GLN A 555 5.15 -12.90 7.57
C GLN A 555 6.51 -12.30 8.00
N PRO A 556 6.66 -11.83 9.25
CA PRO A 556 7.82 -11.03 9.65
C PRO A 556 9.15 -11.76 9.69
N HIS A 557 9.16 -13.09 9.63
CA HIS A 557 10.40 -13.86 9.51
C HIS A 557 11.17 -13.55 8.21
N TYR A 558 10.54 -12.94 7.20
CA TYR A 558 11.19 -12.47 5.98
C TYR A 558 11.70 -11.02 6.03
N TYR A 559 11.34 -10.23 7.04
CA TYR A 559 11.44 -8.76 6.96
C TYR A 559 12.77 -8.20 7.45
N SER A 560 13.78 -9.04 7.71
CA SER A 560 15.05 -8.62 8.29
C SER A 560 15.77 -7.55 7.44
N LEU A 561 15.71 -7.66 6.11
CA LEU A 561 16.30 -6.66 5.20
C LEU A 561 15.62 -5.29 5.29
N LEU A 562 14.36 -5.21 5.75
CA LEU A 562 13.64 -3.95 5.87
C LEU A 562 14.15 -3.07 7.03
N ILE A 563 14.82 -3.69 8.01
CA ILE A 563 15.28 -3.04 9.23
C ILE A 563 16.81 -2.92 9.32
N LYS A 564 17.55 -3.38 8.30
CA LYS A 564 19.00 -3.20 8.22
C LYS A 564 19.36 -1.72 8.06
N THR A 565 20.31 -1.25 8.85
CA THR A 565 20.91 0.09 8.73
C THR A 565 22.20 -0.01 7.92
N ALA A 566 22.61 1.08 7.26
CA ALA A 566 23.84 1.09 6.45
C ALA A 566 25.11 0.68 7.25
N ASP A 567 25.10 0.85 8.58
CA ASP A 567 26.21 0.51 9.47
C ASP A 567 26.17 -0.94 10.03
N SER A 568 25.32 -1.82 9.48
CA SER A 568 25.09 -3.19 10.03
C SER A 568 25.69 -4.36 9.25
N ASP A 569 26.57 -4.06 8.28
CA ASP A 569 27.47 -5.03 7.63
C ASP A 569 28.90 -4.87 8.20
#